data_AF-A0A978U2L6-F1
#
_entry.id   AF-A0A978U2L6-F1
#
_cell.length_a   1.000
_cell.length_b   1.000
_cell.length_c   1.000
_cell.angle_alpha   90.00
_cell.angle_beta   90.00
_cell.angle_gamma   90.00
#
_symmetry.space_group_name_H-M   'P 1'
#
loop_
_entity.id
_entity.type
_entity.pdbx_description
1 polymer ?
#
loop_
_entity_poly.entity_id
_entity_poly.type
_entity_poly.pdbx_seq_one_letter_code
_entity_poly.pdbx_strand_id
1 'polypeptide(L)'
;MRFFLLVLMDIGDVVRLRQPFCPERERSESYQFGVVVGFAYQEEEETPTGVVVYLYNPESGSRYTDAWGDQGLFTFQFDELDLP
;
A
#
# COMPACT_ATOMS: atom_id res chain seq x y z
N MET A 1 -8.22 1.87 17.27
CA MET A 1 -6.96 1.86 16.48
C MET A 1 -7.09 2.57 15.14
N ARG A 2 -8.17 2.37 14.35
CA ARG A 2 -8.38 3.00 13.03
C ARG A 2 -8.20 4.53 12.99
N PHE A 3 -8.79 5.27 13.94
CA PHE A 3 -8.63 6.73 14.02
C PHE A 3 -7.20 7.21 14.29
N PHE A 4 -6.36 6.41 14.95
CA PHE A 4 -4.99 6.81 15.32
C PHE A 4 -4.02 6.67 14.14
N LEU A 5 -4.24 5.65 13.30
CA LEU A 5 -3.48 5.42 12.06
C LEU A 5 -3.72 6.53 11.02
N LEU A 6 -4.94 7.06 10.95
CA LEU A 6 -5.27 8.17 10.04
C LEU A 6 -4.55 9.48 10.36
N VAL A 7 -4.16 9.69 11.62
CA VAL A 7 -3.49 10.92 12.05
C VAL A 7 -1.98 10.85 11.81
N LEU A 8 -1.43 9.63 11.66
CA LEU A 8 0.01 9.41 11.59
C LEU A 8 0.52 9.09 10.17
N MET A 9 -0.35 8.66 9.27
CA MET A 9 0.02 8.25 7.92
C MET A 9 -0.22 9.39 6.93
N ASP A 10 0.81 9.77 6.19
CA ASP A 10 0.75 10.79 5.14
C ASP A 10 1.18 10.23 3.78
N ILE A 11 0.84 10.95 2.71
CA ILE A 11 1.29 10.63 1.36
C ILE A 11 2.82 10.72 1.29
N GLY A 12 3.45 9.66 0.79
CA GLY A 12 4.89 9.51 0.73
C GLY A 12 5.47 8.62 1.83
N ASP A 13 4.70 8.31 2.88
CA ASP A 13 5.15 7.42 3.94
C ASP A 13 5.32 5.98 3.42
N VAL A 14 6.30 5.28 3.99
CA VAL A 14 6.48 3.84 3.77
C VAL A 14 5.70 3.11 4.85
N VAL A 15 4.84 2.18 4.43
CA VAL A 15 4.09 1.30 5.31
C VAL A 15 4.51 -0.15 5.11
N ARG A 16 4.39 -0.94 6.16
CA ARG A 16 4.63 -2.39 6.09
C ARG A 16 3.31 -3.11 5.90
N LEU A 17 3.26 -4.03 4.94
CA LEU A 17 2.15 -4.95 4.77
C LEU A 17 2.28 -6.07 5.81
N ARG A 18 1.19 -6.37 6.54
CA ARG A 18 1.18 -7.45 7.53
C ARG A 18 1.42 -8.82 6.93
N GLN A 19 0.97 -9.01 5.70
CA GLN A 19 1.21 -10.21 4.91
C GLN A 19 1.91 -9.81 3.62
N PRO A 20 2.90 -10.61 3.16
CA PRO A 20 3.48 -10.40 1.84
C PRO A 20 2.41 -10.45 0.75
N PHE A 21 2.45 -9.50 -0.16
CA PHE A 21 1.50 -9.39 -1.26
C PHE A 21 2.16 -9.71 -2.60
N CYS A 22 1.55 -10.61 -3.36
CA CYS A 22 2.00 -10.98 -4.71
C CYS A 22 1.00 -10.39 -5.73
N PRO A 23 1.37 -9.32 -6.46
CA PRO A 23 0.45 -8.65 -7.38
C PRO A 23 0.08 -9.51 -8.60
N GLU A 24 1.02 -10.34 -9.07
CA GLU A 24 0.82 -11.21 -10.22
C GLU A 24 0.87 -12.68 -9.79
N ARG A 25 -0.09 -13.50 -10.23
CA ARG A 25 -0.14 -14.94 -9.90
C ARG A 25 1.04 -15.74 -10.46
N GLU A 26 1.59 -15.30 -11.59
CA GLU A 26 2.65 -16.01 -12.31
C GLU A 26 4.05 -15.56 -11.89
N ARG A 27 4.17 -14.43 -11.17
CA ARG A 27 5.44 -13.96 -10.61
C ARG A 27 5.60 -14.47 -9.18
N SER A 28 6.80 -14.94 -8.85
CA SER A 28 7.16 -15.31 -7.48
C SER A 28 7.55 -14.13 -6.60
N GLU A 29 7.57 -12.92 -7.15
CA GLU A 29 7.94 -11.72 -6.40
C GLU A 29 6.82 -11.31 -5.45
N SER A 30 7.17 -11.19 -4.18
CA SER A 30 6.28 -10.77 -3.11
C SER A 30 6.78 -9.47 -2.48
N TYR A 31 5.86 -8.56 -2.19
CA TYR A 31 6.15 -7.26 -1.61
C TYR A 31 5.70 -7.23 -0.16
N GLN A 32 6.52 -6.65 0.70
CA GLN A 32 6.22 -6.49 2.13
C GLN A 32 6.02 -5.03 2.54
N PHE A 33 6.25 -4.10 1.61
CA PHE A 33 6.15 -2.68 1.87
C PHE A 33 5.42 -1.97 0.74
N GLY A 34 4.80 -0.84 1.08
CA GLY A 34 4.17 0.06 0.14
C GLY A 34 4.51 1.51 0.47
N VAL A 35 4.54 2.37 -0.55
CA VAL A 35 4.61 3.82 -0.38
C VAL A 35 3.19 4.36 -0.53
N VAL A 36 2.71 5.10 0.47
CA VAL A 36 1.38 5.71 0.48
C VAL A 36 1.29 6.77 -0.60
N VAL A 37 0.28 6.67 -1.46
CA VAL A 37 0.01 7.63 -2.53
C VAL A 37 -1.39 8.23 -2.46
N GLY A 38 -2.21 7.74 -1.55
CA GLY A 38 -3.51 8.31 -1.27
C GLY A 38 -4.35 7.41 -0.37
N PHE A 39 -5.62 7.76 -0.26
CA PHE A 39 -6.60 7.06 0.57
C PHE A 39 -7.84 6.76 -0.26
N ALA A 40 -8.41 5.58 -0.04
CA ALA A 40 -9.65 5.17 -0.68
C ALA A 40 -10.84 5.59 0.19
N TYR A 41 -11.91 6.08 -0.43
CA TYR A 41 -13.15 6.49 0.23
C TYR A 41 -14.31 5.70 -0.36
N GLN A 42 -15.30 5.36 0.46
CA GLN A 42 -16.62 4.95 -0.05
C GLN A 42 -17.46 6.19 -0.35
N GLU A 43 -18.39 6.08 -1.28
CA GLU A 43 -19.30 7.19 -1.60
C GLU A 43 -19.99 7.69 -0.31
N GLU A 44 -20.03 9.01 -0.14
CA GLU A 44 -20.64 9.71 1.00
C GLU A 44 -19.90 9.57 2.35
N GLU A 45 -18.76 8.86 2.43
CA GLU A 45 -17.94 8.82 3.66
C GLU A 45 -16.79 9.83 3.64
N GLU A 46 -16.70 10.66 4.67
CA GLU A 46 -15.54 11.55 4.90
C GLU A 46 -14.34 10.81 5.50
N THR A 47 -14.55 9.61 6.03
CA THR A 47 -13.49 8.78 6.61
C THR A 47 -12.98 7.80 5.55
N PRO A 48 -11.66 7.75 5.30
CA PRO A 48 -11.15 6.79 4.34
C PRO A 48 -11.32 5.35 4.83
N THR A 49 -11.57 4.48 3.86
CA THR A 49 -11.80 3.04 4.04
C THR A 49 -10.55 2.21 3.78
N GLY A 50 -9.56 2.76 3.09
CA GLY A 50 -8.28 2.10 2.89
C GLY A 50 -7.18 3.07 2.49
N VAL A 51 -5.99 2.51 2.33
CA VAL A 51 -4.78 3.22 1.92
C VAL A 51 -4.38 2.71 0.55
N VAL A 52 -4.10 3.64 -0.35
CA VAL A 52 -3.62 3.34 -1.70
C VAL A 52 -2.09 3.45 -1.69
N VAL A 53 -1.41 2.43 -2.19
CA VAL A 53 0.05 2.34 -2.18
C VAL A 53 0.63 1.93 -3.53
N TYR A 54 1.88 2.35 -3.78
CA TYR A 54 2.78 1.66 -4.71
C TYR A 54 3.57 0.60 -3.95
N LEU A 55 3.60 -0.62 -4.46
CA LEU A 55 4.42 -1.68 -3.86
C LEU A 55 5.91 -1.37 -4.02
N TYR A 56 6.65 -1.54 -2.94
CA TYR A 56 8.04 -1.13 -2.81
C TYR A 56 8.87 -2.26 -2.20
N ASN A 57 10.04 -2.51 -2.78
CA ASN A 57 11.04 -3.39 -2.21
C ASN A 57 12.19 -2.54 -1.62
N PRO A 58 12.36 -2.50 -0.29
CA PRO A 58 13.40 -1.68 0.33
C PRO A 58 14.81 -2.16 0.08
N GLU A 59 15.02 -3.45 -0.19
CA GLU A 59 16.36 -4.01 -0.38
C GLU A 59 16.96 -3.57 -1.73
N SER A 60 16.14 -3.58 -2.78
CA SER A 60 16.52 -3.14 -4.12
C SER A 60 16.24 -1.66 -4.38
N GLY A 61 15.38 -1.03 -3.58
CA GLY A 61 14.83 0.30 -3.84
C GLY A 61 13.85 0.34 -5.03
N SER A 62 13.46 -0.82 -5.57
CA SER A 62 12.59 -0.91 -6.73
C SER A 62 11.11 -0.81 -6.34
N ARG A 63 10.31 -0.25 -7.24
CA ARG A 63 8.85 -0.30 -7.17
C ARG A 63 8.36 -1.38 -8.11
N TYR A 64 7.22 -1.98 -7.78
CA TYR A 64 6.53 -2.86 -8.69
C TYR A 64 6.17 -2.12 -9.99
N THR A 65 6.43 -2.77 -11.11
CA THR A 65 5.91 -2.40 -12.43
C THR A 65 5.29 -3.61 -13.08
N ASP A 66 4.14 -3.42 -13.72
CA ASP A 66 3.46 -4.47 -14.47
C ASP A 66 4.21 -4.82 -15.77
N ALA A 67 3.60 -5.65 -16.62
CA ALA A 67 4.16 -6.08 -17.89
C ALA A 67 4.37 -4.94 -18.91
N TRP A 68 3.68 -3.81 -18.75
CA TRP A 68 3.80 -2.64 -19.62
C TRP A 68 4.78 -1.59 -19.06
N GLY A 69 5.28 -1.80 -17.84
CA GLY A 69 6.20 -0.87 -17.17
C GLY A 69 5.49 0.17 -16.31
N ASP A 70 4.17 0.04 -16.14
CA ASP A 70 3.36 0.97 -15.36
C ASP A 70 3.36 0.59 -13.87
N GLN A 71 3.29 1.60 -13.00
CA GLN A 71 3.21 1.39 -11.55
C GLN A 71 1.76 1.05 -11.15
N GLY A 72 1.55 -0.16 -10.65
CA GLY A 72 0.24 -0.60 -10.16
C GLY A 72 -0.13 0.07 -8.83
N LEU A 73 -1.37 0.55 -8.73
CA LEU A 73 -1.97 1.05 -7.49
C LEU A 73 -2.69 -0.08 -6.78
N PHE A 74 -2.42 -0.25 -5.49
CA PHE A 74 -3.04 -1.28 -4.67
C PHE A 74 -3.66 -0.67 -3.42
N THR A 75 -4.85 -1.15 -3.06
CA THR A 75 -5.56 -0.67 -1.88
C THR A 75 -5.53 -1.73 -0.78
N PHE A 76 -5.16 -1.31 0.42
CA PHE A 76 -5.16 -2.15 1.62
C PHE A 76 -6.01 -1.51 2.71
N GLN A 77 -6.63 -2.34 3.55
CA GLN A 77 -7.31 -1.89 4.75
C GLN A 77 -6.28 -1.46 5.81
N PHE A 78 -6.68 -0.57 6.72
CA PHE A 78 -5.79 -0.06 7.77
C PHE A 78 -5.28 -1.14 8.72
N ASP A 79 -6.03 -2.21 8.93
CA ASP A 79 -5.65 -3.35 9.77
C ASP A 79 -4.80 -4.39 9.02
N GLU A 80 -4.53 -4.20 7.74
CA GLU A 80 -3.56 -4.97 6.95
C GLU A 80 -2.18 -4.30 6.92
N LEU A 81 -2.06 -3.11 7.51
CA LEU A 81 -0.87 -2.27 7.49
C LEU A 81 -0.34 -2.02 8.90
N ASP A 82 0.98 -1.98 9.01
CA ASP A 82 1.66 -1.46 10.17
C ASP A 82 2.48 -0.22 9.77
N LEU A 83 2.47 0.79 10.64
CA LEU A 83 3.40 1.91 10.53
C LEU A 83 4.82 1.42 10.89
N PRO A 84 5.86 1.94 10.23
CA PRO A 84 7.25 1.59 10.52
C PRO A 84 7.66 1.94 11.96
#